data_AF-A0A3N0AY73-F1
#
_entry.id   AF-A0A3N0AY73-F1
#
_cell.length_a   1.000
_cell.length_b   1.000
_cell.length_c   1.000
_cell.angle_alpha   90.00
_cell.angle_beta   90.00
_cell.angle_gamma   90.00
#
_symmetry.space_group_name_H-M   'P 1'
#
loop_
_entity.id
_entity.type
_entity.pdbx_description
1 polymer ?
#
loop_
_entity_poly.entity_id
_entity_poly.type
_entity_poly.pdbx_seq_one_letter_code
_entity_poly.pdbx_strand_id
1 'polypeptide(L)' 'MSETMRYIGKRALVTGVSLEPGQIYTIDPLERKFGRDGFWVEVSDGQGKCRCPYESSESFLQNWEVIKPGA' A
#
# COMPACT_ATOMS: atom_id res chain seq x y z
N MET A 1 -7.02 5.15 10.00
CA MET A 1 -7.96 4.05 9.69
C MET A 1 -7.26 3.16 8.69
N SER A 2 -7.24 1.85 8.93
CA SER A 2 -6.70 0.85 8.02
C SER A 2 -7.68 0.64 6.87
N GLU A 3 -7.21 0.71 5.62
CA GLU A 3 -8.01 0.45 4.42
C GLU A 3 -7.57 -0.85 3.74
N THR A 4 -8.52 -1.60 3.19
CA THR A 4 -8.22 -2.83 2.45
C THR A 4 -8.18 -2.52 0.96
N MET A 5 -7.03 -2.73 0.34
CA MET A 5 -6.79 -2.34 -1.06
C MET A 5 -6.20 -3.51 -1.85
N ARG A 6 -6.49 -3.55 -3.15
CA ARG A 6 -5.90 -4.50 -4.09
C ARG A 6 -4.64 -3.89 -4.67
N TYR A 7 -3.54 -4.64 -4.65
CA TYR A 7 -2.32 -4.24 -5.33
C TYR A 7 -2.48 -4.44 -6.84
N ILE A 8 -2.27 -3.39 -7.63
CA ILE A 8 -2.35 -3.40 -9.11
C ILE A 8 -1.01 -3.01 -9.76
N GLY A 9 0.01 -2.72 -8.94
CA GLY A 9 1.36 -2.40 -9.39
C GLY A 9 2.11 -3.60 -9.97
N LYS A 10 3.39 -3.41 -10.28
CA LYS A 10 4.28 -4.52 -10.68
C LYS A 10 4.70 -5.33 -9.47
N ARG A 11 4.84 -6.64 -9.63
CA ARG A 11 5.32 -7.51 -8.54
C ARG A 11 6.59 -6.93 -7.89
N ALA A 12 6.54 -6.75 -6.57
CA ALA A 12 7.63 -6.16 -5.81
C ALA A 12 7.89 -6.97 -4.54
N LEU A 13 9.17 -7.26 -4.26
CA LEU A 13 9.57 -7.84 -3.00
C LEU A 13 9.97 -6.70 -2.06
N VAL A 14 9.11 -6.38 -1.11
CA VAL A 14 9.40 -5.42 -0.04
C VAL A 14 9.78 -6.23 1.19
N THR A 15 10.69 -5.74 2.02
CA THR A 15 11.21 -6.47 3.19
C THR A 15 10.07 -7.10 4.01
N GLY A 16 9.97 -8.43 3.96
CA GLY A 16 8.99 -9.21 4.71
C GLY A 16 7.59 -9.36 4.08
N VAL A 17 7.30 -8.74 2.92
CA VAL A 17 6.02 -8.87 2.20
C VAL A 17 6.25 -8.87 0.69
N SER A 18 5.80 -9.92 0.00
CA SER A 18 5.74 -9.95 -1.46
C SER A 18 4.45 -9.30 -1.94
N LEU A 19 4.56 -8.18 -2.64
CA LEU A 19 3.44 -7.48 -3.28
C LEU A 19 3.16 -8.12 -4.63
N GLU A 20 2.09 -8.90 -4.71
CA GLU A 20 1.64 -9.58 -5.92
C GLU A 20 0.45 -8.84 -6.55
N PRO A 21 0.46 -8.58 -7.87
CA PRO A 21 -0.67 -7.95 -8.54
C PRO A 21 -1.94 -8.80 -8.40
N GLY A 22 -3.07 -8.16 -8.08
CA GLY A 22 -4.36 -8.80 -7.84
C GLY A 22 -4.62 -9.20 -6.38
N GLN A 23 -3.58 -9.26 -5.55
CA GLN A 23 -3.70 -9.63 -4.13
C GLN A 23 -4.17 -8.44 -3.28
N ILE A 24 -4.86 -8.76 -2.19
CA ILE A 24 -5.45 -7.80 -1.26
C ILE A 24 -4.54 -7.64 -0.04
N TYR A 25 -4.32 -6.39 0.36
CA TYR A 25 -3.52 -6.04 1.52
C TYR A 25 -4.24 -5.00 2.38
N THR A 26 -3.89 -4.98 3.66
CA THR A 26 -4.29 -3.92 4.58
C THR A 26 -3.26 -2.80 4.52
N ILE A 27 -3.73 -1.57 4.31
CA ILE A 27 -2.92 -0.36 4.20
C ILE A 27 -3.24 0.55 5.38
N ASP A 28 -2.20 0.88 6.13
CA ASP A 28 -2.26 1.83 7.24
C ASP A 28 -1.40 3.06 6.91
N PRO A 29 -1.99 4.26 6.74
CA PRO A 29 -1.21 5.47 6.57
C PRO A 29 -0.44 5.77 7.87
N LEU A 30 0.85 6.02 7.75
CA LEU A 30 1.70 6.38 8.88
C LEU A 30 1.78 7.90 9.01
N GLU A 31 1.78 8.41 10.24
CA GLU A 31 1.99 9.83 10.57
C GLU A 31 3.47 10.24 10.40
N ARG A 32 4.09 9.85 9.28
CA ARG A 32 5.47 10.14 8.94
C ARG A 32 5.56 10.70 7.53
N LYS A 33 6.26 11.83 7.39
CA LYS A 33 6.52 12.44 6.09
C LYS A 33 7.63 11.72 5.33
N PHE A 34 7.42 11.56 4.03
CA PHE A 34 8.44 11.17 3.08
C PHE A 34 8.73 12.37 2.16
N GLY A 35 9.91 12.98 2.28
CA GLY A 35 10.21 14.21 1.56
C GLY A 35 9.29 15.38 1.97
N ARG A 36 8.91 16.22 1.00
CA ARG A 36 8.13 17.44 1.24
C ARG A 36 6.64 17.18 1.39
N ASP A 37 6.08 16.41 0.45
CA ASP A 37 4.65 16.16 0.29
C ASP A 37 4.29 14.66 0.30
N GLY A 38 5.29 13.78 0.36
CA GLY A 38 5.09 12.34 0.39
C GLY A 38 4.77 11.81 1.79
N PHE A 39 4.36 10.56 1.83
CA PHE A 39 3.94 9.86 3.04
C PHE A 39 4.41 8.42 3.04
N TRP A 40 4.35 7.80 4.22
CA TRP A 40 4.58 6.37 4.38
C TRP A 40 3.28 5.64 4.60
N VAL A 41 3.17 4.44 4.06
CA VAL A 41 2.13 3.49 4.43
C VAL A 41 2.76 2.21 4.97
N GLU A 42 2.10 1.61 5.95
CA GLU A 42 2.35 0.24 6.36
C GLU A 42 1.42 -0.67 5.57
N VAL A 43 1.99 -1.69 4.92
CA VAL A 43 1.27 -2.69 4.13
C VAL A 43 1.38 -4.01 4.85
N SER A 44 0.25 -4.68 5.05
CA SER A 44 0.15 -5.96 5.76
C SER A 44 -0.60 -6.97 4.90
N ASP A 45 -0.04 -8.18 4.75
CA ASP A 45 -0.70 -9.33 4.13
C ASP A 45 -1.35 -10.27 5.17
N GLY A 46 -1.26 -9.91 6.45
CA GLY A 46 -1.77 -10.69 7.58
C GLY A 46 -0.73 -11.65 8.20
N GLN A 47 0.39 -11.89 7.53
CA GLN A 47 1.52 -12.69 8.05
C GLN A 47 2.74 -11.82 8.35
N GLY A 48 2.97 -10.82 7.52
CA GLY A 48 4.05 -9.85 7.61
C GLY A 48 3.56 -8.42 7.42
N LYS A 49 4.47 -7.49 7.68
CA LYS A 49 4.25 -6.05 7.50
C LYS A 49 5.46 -5.43 6.84
N CYS A 50 5.25 -4.55 5.88
CA CYS A 50 6.29 -3.75 5.28
C CYS A 50 5.90 -2.27 5.23
N ARG A 51 6.88 -1.39 5.01
CA ARG A 51 6.65 0.06 4.94
C ARG A 51 7.08 0.56 3.58
N CYS A 52 6.14 1.19 2.88
CA CYS A 52 6.33 1.69 1.53
C CYS A 52 6.26 3.22 1.54
N PRO A 53 7.31 3.92 1.06
CA PRO A 53 7.24 5.35 0.85
C PRO A 53 6.52 5.67 -0.46
N TYR A 54 5.70 6.72 -0.46
CA TYR A 54 5.06 7.28 -1.65
C TYR A 54 5.29 8.78 -1.73
N GLU A 55 5.64 9.26 -2.92
CA GLU A 55 5.91 10.68 -3.18
C GLU A 55 4.64 11.52 -3.22
N SER A 56 3.50 10.91 -3.56
CA SER A 56 2.20 11.56 -3.66
C SER A 56 1.06 10.53 -3.64
N SER A 57 -0.17 11.00 -3.38
CA SER A 57 -1.37 10.14 -3.40
C SER A 57 -1.62 9.54 -4.79
N GLU A 58 -1.21 10.23 -5.85
CA GLU A 58 -1.35 9.74 -7.22
C GLU A 58 -0.42 8.55 -7.48
N SER A 59 0.85 8.64 -7.08
CA SER A 59 1.81 7.53 -7.16
C SER A 59 1.36 6.31 -6.33
N PHE A 60 0.68 6.56 -5.21
CA PHE A 60 0.05 5.51 -4.41
C PHE A 60 -1.08 4.82 -5.17
N LEU A 61 -2.04 5.58 -5.71
CA LEU A 61 -3.20 5.05 -6.44
C LEU A 61 -2.82 4.37 -7.78
N GLN A 62 -1.65 4.65 -8.34
CA GLN A 62 -1.11 3.89 -9.48
C GLN A 62 -0.78 2.43 -9.13
N ASN A 63 -0.53 2.13 -7.85
CA ASN A 63 -0.16 0.80 -7.38
C ASN A 63 -1.29 0.12 -6.59
N TRP A 64 -2.30 0.87 -6.17
CA TRP A 64 -3.34 0.42 -5.26
C TRP A 64 -4.73 0.80 -5.74
N GLU A 65 -5.62 -0.18 -5.76
CA GLU A 65 -7.04 -0.01 -6.08
C GLU A 65 -7.87 -0.16 -4.79
N VAL A 66 -8.72 0.84 -4.50
CA VAL A 66 -9.69 0.75 -3.40
C VAL A 66 -10.70 -0.33 -3.74
N ILE A 67 -10.80 -1.35 -2.89
CA ILE A 67 -11.83 -2.36 -3.03
C ILE A 67 -13.10 -1.78 -2.41
N LYS A 68 -13.98 -1.23 -3.26
CA LYS A 68 -15.31 -0.85 -2.79
C LYS A 68 -16.09 -2.12 -2.43
N PRO A 69 -16.66 -2.23 -1.22
CA PRO A 69 -17.58 -3.30 -0.93
C PRO A 69 -18.86 -3.10 -1.75
N GLY A 70 -19.10 -3.98 -2.72
CA GLY A 70 -20.37 -4.11 -3.44
C GLY A 70 -20.40 -3.50 -4.85
N ALA A 71 -20.33 -4.38 -5.84
CA ALA A 71 -21.13 -4.29 -7.06
C ALA A 71 -22.03 -5.54 -7.10
#